data_AF-A0A1H0WQB8-F1
#
_entry.id   AF-A0A1H0WQB8-F1
#
_cell.length_a   1.000
_cell.length_b   1.000
_cell.length_c   1.000
_cell.angle_alpha   90.00
_cell.angle_beta   90.00
_cell.angle_gamma   90.00
#
_symmetry.space_group_name_H-M   'P 1'
#
loop_
_entity.id
_entity.type
_entity.pdbx_description
1 polymer ?
#
loop_
_entity_poly.entity_id
_entity_poly.type
_entity_poly.pdbx_seq_one_letter_code
_entity_poly.pdbx_strand_id
1 'polypeptide(L)' 'MKFKVLRHHIGDQVYNVGDIREARESDVKHLIGKSLEPLNGSKSEPAPKNKAVKRAPKNKAAPVAPVSTTETETGGAAG' A
#
# COMPACT_ATOMS: atom_id res chain seq x y z
N MET A 1 -22.90 -11.66 11.70
CA MET A 1 -21.63 -11.65 12.47
C MET A 1 -21.64 -10.44 13.39
N LYS A 2 -21.02 -10.57 14.56
CA LYS A 2 -20.94 -9.47 15.55
C LYS A 2 -19.61 -8.74 15.42
N PHE A 3 -19.68 -7.42 15.36
CA PHE A 3 -18.52 -6.54 15.25
C PHE A 3 -18.54 -5.49 16.36
N LYS A 4 -17.41 -5.32 17.01
CA LYS A 4 -17.18 -4.26 17.99
C LYS A 4 -16.86 -2.99 17.24
N VAL A 5 -17.52 -1.91 17.63
CA VAL A 5 -17.36 -0.61 17.01
C VAL A 5 -16.17 0.10 17.65
N LEU A 6 -15.16 0.42 16.84
CA LEU A 6 -13.95 1.11 17.30
C LEU A 6 -14.06 2.63 17.16
N ARG A 7 -14.95 3.11 16.27
CA ARG A 7 -15.15 4.54 16.01
C ARG A 7 -16.64 4.85 15.96
N HIS A 8 -17.05 5.94 16.61
CA HIS A 8 -18.43 6.44 16.55
C HIS A 8 -18.87 6.58 15.10
N HIS A 9 -20.01 5.96 14.78
CA HIS A 9 -20.64 6.02 13.48
C HIS A 9 -22.07 6.52 13.63
N ILE A 10 -22.41 7.54 12.86
CA ILE A 10 -23.75 8.11 12.75
C ILE A 10 -24.18 7.90 11.29
N GLY A 11 -25.09 6.96 11.08
CA GLY A 11 -25.65 6.61 9.78
C GLY A 11 -27.07 6.09 9.97
N ASP A 12 -27.41 4.98 9.33
CA ASP A 12 -28.71 4.31 9.50
C ASP A 12 -29.01 3.96 10.98
N GLN A 13 -27.95 3.70 11.74
CA GLN A 13 -28.01 3.58 13.20
C GLN A 13 -26.83 4.34 13.81
N VAL A 14 -27.04 4.84 15.03
CA VAL A 14 -25.98 5.44 15.83
C VAL A 14 -25.30 4.33 16.61
N TYR A 15 -24.00 4.15 16.38
CA TYR A 15 -23.17 3.22 17.13
C TYR A 15 -22.04 3.94 17.85
N ASN A 16 -21.98 3.79 19.16
CA ASN A 16 -20.91 4.34 19.98
C ASN A 16 -19.67 3.44 19.94
N VAL A 17 -18.54 4.00 20.35
CA VAL A 17 -17.30 3.23 20.53
C VAL A 17 -17.52 2.21 21.64
N GLY A 18 -17.20 0.94 21.35
CA GLY A 18 -17.40 -0.19 22.25
C GLY A 18 -18.70 -0.95 22.02
N ASP A 19 -19.65 -0.39 21.27
CA ASP A 19 -20.91 -1.07 20.97
C ASP A 19 -20.69 -2.30 20.08
N ILE A 20 -21.60 -3.26 20.20
CA ILE A 20 -21.63 -4.44 19.34
C ILE A 20 -22.71 -4.24 18.29
N ARG A 21 -22.31 -4.24 17.02
CA ARG A 21 -23.24 -4.25 15.90
C ARG A 21 -23.29 -5.62 15.24
N GLU A 22 -24.46 -5.98 14.75
CA GLU A 22 -24.64 -7.20 13.96
C GLU A 22 -24.79 -6.85 12.48
N ALA A 23 -23.93 -7.42 11.64
CA ALA A 23 -23.95 -7.20 10.20
C ALA A 23 -23.41 -8.42 9.44
N ARG A 24 -23.58 -8.40 8.11
CA ARG A 24 -22.95 -9.39 7.22
C ARG A 24 -21.51 -8.97 6.94
N GLU A 25 -20.61 -9.94 6.91
CA GLU A 25 -19.17 -9.69 6.69
C GLU A 25 -18.92 -9.02 5.33
N SER A 26 -19.63 -9.44 4.28
CA SER A 26 -19.53 -8.87 2.92
C SER A 26 -19.69 -7.36 2.90
N ASP A 27 -20.66 -6.86 3.66
CA ASP A 27 -21.10 -5.47 3.59
C ASP A 27 -20.13 -4.57 4.37
N VAL A 28 -19.47 -5.15 5.37
CA VAL A 28 -18.65 -4.42 6.35
C VAL A 28 -17.17 -4.73 6.23
N LYS A 29 -16.79 -5.58 5.26
CA LYS A 29 -15.42 -6.01 5.00
C LYS A 29 -14.43 -4.85 4.87
N HIS A 30 -14.88 -3.75 4.25
CA HIS A 30 -14.07 -2.56 4.04
C HIS A 30 -13.86 -1.71 5.31
N LEU A 31 -14.66 -1.97 6.35
CA LEU A 31 -14.64 -1.33 7.67
C LEU A 31 -13.91 -2.17 8.71
N ILE A 32 -13.83 -3.49 8.52
CA ILE A 32 -13.06 -4.40 9.37
C ILE A 32 -11.59 -3.94 9.42
N GLY A 33 -11.04 -3.79 10.62
CA GLY A 33 -9.69 -3.30 10.87
C GLY A 33 -9.52 -1.77 10.80
N LYS A 34 -10.54 -1.03 10.34
CA LYS A 34 -10.52 0.45 10.33
C LYS A 34 -11.40 1.04 11.42
N SER A 35 -12.65 0.59 11.48
CA SER A 35 -13.65 1.08 12.43
C SER A 35 -14.41 -0.04 13.13
N LEU A 36 -14.16 -1.30 12.77
CA LEU A 36 -14.84 -2.46 13.31
C LEU A 36 -13.89 -3.61 13.57
N GLU A 37 -14.16 -4.36 14.63
CA GLU A 37 -13.40 -5.54 15.03
C GLU A 37 -14.34 -6.74 15.20
N PRO A 38 -14.14 -7.86 14.46
CA PRO A 38 -14.99 -9.04 14.58
C PRO A 38 -14.81 -9.71 15.96
N LEU A 39 -15.90 -9.92 16.72
CA LEU A 39 -15.83 -10.55 18.06
C LEU A 39 -15.63 -12.07 18.01
N ASN A 40 -16.16 -12.74 17.00
CA ASN A 40 -16.04 -14.19 16.86
C ASN A 40 -14.95 -14.49 15.84
N GLY A 41 -13.72 -14.57 16.35
CA GLY A 41 -12.51 -14.68 15.57
C GLY A 41 -12.49 -15.89 14.63
N SER A 42 -12.13 -15.63 13.38
CA SER A 42 -11.19 -16.45 12.61
C SER A 42 -10.95 -15.84 11.23
N LYS A 43 -9.70 -15.39 11.02
CA LYS A 43 -8.99 -15.30 9.73
C LYS A 43 -9.49 -14.24 8.74
N SER A 44 -8.64 -13.25 8.47
CA SER A 44 -7.56 -13.46 7.51
C SER A 44 -6.70 -12.20 7.45
N GLU A 45 -5.43 -12.33 7.84
CA GLU A 45 -4.38 -11.54 7.25
C GLU A 45 -4.33 -11.93 5.76
N PRO A 46 -4.44 -10.96 4.84
CA PRO A 46 -3.53 -11.01 3.72
C PRO A 46 -2.57 -9.84 3.89
N ALA A 47 -1.30 -10.20 4.10
CA ALA A 47 -0.18 -9.29 4.03
C ALA A 47 -0.36 -8.32 2.84
N PRO A 48 0.02 -7.04 2.98
CA PRO A 48 -0.03 -6.12 1.87
C PRO A 48 0.83 -6.69 0.74
N LYS A 49 0.17 -7.24 -0.30
CA LYS A 49 0.84 -7.53 -1.57
C LYS A 49 1.23 -6.18 -2.13
N ASN A 50 2.46 -5.76 -1.83
CA ASN A 50 3.07 -4.60 -2.43
C ASN A 50 3.03 -4.81 -3.95
N LYS A 51 2.04 -4.19 -4.62
CA LYS A 51 1.89 -4.23 -6.08
C LYS A 51 3.00 -3.44 -6.79
N ALA A 52 3.91 -2.80 -6.06
CA ALA A 52 5.01 -2.01 -6.62
C ALA A 52 6.29 -2.82 -6.92
N VAL A 53 6.28 -4.16 -6.89
CA VAL A 53 7.50 -4.95 -7.18
C VAL A 53 7.61 -5.42 -8.64
N LYS A 54 6.62 -5.18 -9.51
CA LYS A 54 6.74 -5.58 -10.92
C LYS A 54 6.40 -4.47 -11.90
N ARG A 55 7.50 -3.97 -12.48
CA ARG A 55 7.69 -3.28 -13.75
C ARG A 55 7.69 -1.76 -13.68
N ALA A 56 8.91 -1.22 -13.62
CA ALA A 56 9.20 0.00 -14.37
C ALA A 56 8.64 -0.18 -15.80
N PRO A 57 7.93 0.81 -16.37
CA PRO A 57 7.46 0.75 -17.75
C PRO A 57 8.68 0.58 -18.67
N LYS A 58 8.75 -0.55 -19.38
CA LYS A 58 9.80 -0.86 -20.38
C LYS A 58 9.86 0.13 -21.55
N ASN A 59 8.98 1.13 -21.59
CA ASN A 59 8.93 2.13 -22.65
C ASN A 59 9.50 3.50 -22.23
N LYS A 60 10.23 3.59 -21.10
CA LYS A 60 11.12 4.72 -20.86
C LYS A 60 12.53 4.28 -21.25
N ALA A 61 12.89 4.58 -22.50
CA ALA A 61 14.25 4.48 -22.97
C ALA A 61 15.18 5.32 -22.07
N ALA A 62 16.21 4.67 -21.55
CA ALA A 62 17.52 5.23 -21.26
C ALA A 62 18.46 4.01 -21.16
N PRO A 63 19.64 3.97 -21.82
CA PRO A 63 20.60 5.08 -21.92
C PRO A 63 21.22 5.27 -23.32
N VAL A 64 21.51 6.51 -23.71
CA VAL A 64 22.52 6.79 -24.75
C VAL A 64 23.88 6.93 -24.07
N ALA A 65 24.67 5.86 -24.12
CA ALA A 65 26.12 5.86 -24.06
C ALA A 65 26.55 4.47 -24.58
N PRO A 66 27.55 4.33 -25.48
CA PRO A 66 28.80 5.10 -25.49
C PRO A 66 29.30 5.48 -26.90
N VAL A 67 29.64 6.75 -27.15
CA VAL A 67 30.56 7.08 -28.25
C VAL A 67 31.94 7.30 -27.67
N SER A 68 32.75 6.25 -27.75
CA SER A 68 34.19 6.33 -27.66
C SER A 68 34.69 7.28 -28.74
N THR A 69 35.15 8.46 -28.33
CA THR A 69 36.09 9.25 -29.13
C THR A 69 37.44 9.15 -28.43
N THR A 70 38.31 8.35 -29.02
CA THR A 70 39.74 8.27 -28.71
C THR A 70 40.44 9.41 -29.41
N GLU A 71 40.95 10.40 -28.68
CA GLU A 71 42.12 11.21 -29.08
C GLU A 71 42.88 11.61 -27.79
N THR A 72 44.03 11.01 -27.49
CA THR A 72 45.41 11.36 -27.93
C THR A 72 46.04 12.43 -27.04
N GLU A 73 47.02 11.98 -26.25
CA GLU A 73 48.33 12.59 -25.99
C GLU A 73 48.45 14.07 -25.56
N THR A 74 49.23 14.28 -24.48
CA THR A 74 50.47 15.08 -24.45
C THR A 74 50.64 15.71 -23.07
N GLY A 75 51.74 15.36 -22.41
CA GLY A 75 52.11 15.90 -21.11
C GLY A 75 52.50 17.38 -21.13
N GLY A 76 52.78 17.94 -19.96
CA GLY A 76 53.52 19.20 -19.87
C GLY A 76 53.17 20.10 -18.69
N ALA A 77 54.06 20.05 -17.70
CA ALA A 77 54.69 21.20 -17.05
C ALA A 77 53.92 22.18 -16.13
N ALA A 78 54.54 22.31 -14.94
CA ALA A 78 54.90 23.54 -14.23
C ALA A 78 53.87 24.23 -13.30
N GLY A 79 54.36 24.52 -12.10
CA GLY A 79 53.76 25.34 -11.05
C GLY A 79 54.54 25.17 -9.76
#